data_AF-A0A661MTZ7-F1
#
_entry.id   AF-A0A661MTZ7-F1
#
_cell.length_a   1.000
_cell.length_b   1.000
_cell.length_c   1.000
_cell.angle_alpha   90.00
_cell.angle_beta   90.00
_cell.angle_gamma   90.00
#
_symmetry.space_group_name_H-M   'P 1'
#
loop_
_entity.id
_entity.type
_entity.pdbx_description
1 polymer ?
#
loop_
_entity_poly.entity_id
_entity_poly.type
_entity_poly.pdbx_seq_one_letter_code
_entity_poly.pdbx_strand_id
1 'polypeptide(L)'
;KRDRSLFDQIHRAMNSVVLNIAEADGNDAGTARARFGSACGSAKEVRAGLQLGVAYGYFSSAKVQAVDATLDEVCAMSWRLSGR
;
A
#
# COMPACT_ATOMS: atom_id res chain seq x y z
N LYS A 1 -16.16 5.56 19.53
CA LYS A 1 -16.38 5.37 18.07
C LYS A 1 -15.03 5.53 17.39
N ARG A 2 -14.43 4.43 16.91
CA ARG A 2 -13.17 4.43 16.16
C ARG A 2 -13.54 4.62 14.67
N ASP A 3 -12.78 5.42 13.92
CA ASP A 3 -13.07 5.78 12.53
C ASP A 3 -13.04 4.56 11.61
N ARG A 4 -14.22 3.97 11.41
CA ARG A 4 -14.38 2.75 10.62
C ARG A 4 -14.10 2.99 9.15
N SER A 5 -14.43 4.16 8.62
CA SER A 5 -14.22 4.48 7.21
C SER A 5 -12.73 4.51 6.87
N LEU A 6 -11.93 5.18 7.71
CA LEU A 6 -10.47 5.20 7.52
C LEU A 6 -9.88 3.80 7.62
N PHE A 7 -10.29 3.01 8.63
CA PHE A 7 -9.84 1.64 8.77
C PHE A 7 -10.19 0.78 7.54
N ASP A 8 -11.43 0.85 7.06
CA ASP A 8 -11.89 0.08 5.90
C ASP A 8 -11.15 0.48 4.61
N GLN A 9 -10.79 1.76 4.45
CA GLN A 9 -9.97 2.23 3.33
C GLN A 9 -8.54 1.68 3.41
N ILE A 10 -7.88 1.81 4.56
CA ILE A 10 -6.52 1.29 4.79
C ILE A 10 -6.49 -0.24 4.58
N HIS A 11 -7.45 -0.95 5.13
CA HIS A 11 -7.53 -2.41 5.03
C HIS A 11 -7.72 -2.88 3.58
N ARG A 12 -8.60 -2.24 2.81
CA ARG A 12 -8.77 -2.57 1.38
C ARG A 12 -7.51 -2.26 0.57
N ALA A 13 -6.85 -1.13 0.83
CA ALA A 13 -5.61 -0.78 0.15
C ALA A 13 -4.49 -1.79 0.47
N MET A 14 -4.35 -2.22 1.73
CA MET A 14 -3.37 -3.27 2.10
C MET A 14 -3.64 -4.59 1.37
N ASN A 15 -4.89 -5.04 1.32
CA ASN A 15 -5.25 -6.25 0.57
C ASN A 15 -4.95 -6.08 -0.93
N SER A 16 -5.23 -4.91 -1.50
CA SER A 16 -4.95 -4.60 -2.90
C SER A 16 -3.46 -4.67 -3.24
N VAL A 17 -2.56 -4.25 -2.33
CA VAL A 17 -1.11 -4.39 -2.52
C VAL A 17 -0.74 -5.86 -2.74
N VAL A 18 -1.14 -6.73 -1.82
CA VAL A 18 -0.80 -8.15 -1.84
C VAL A 18 -1.41 -8.84 -3.05
N LEU A 19 -2.69 -8.58 -3.34
CA LEU A 19 -3.40 -9.19 -4.47
C LEU A 19 -2.80 -8.78 -5.81
N ASN A 20 -2.46 -7.50 -6.02
CA ASN A 20 -1.85 -7.08 -7.28
C ASN A 20 -0.43 -7.66 -7.46
N ILE A 21 0.37 -7.81 -6.40
CA ILE A 21 1.68 -8.48 -6.50
C ILE A 21 1.51 -9.94 -6.90
N ALA A 22 0.61 -10.67 -6.23
CA ALA A 22 0.35 -12.07 -6.55
C ALA A 22 -0.19 -12.26 -7.97
N GLU A 23 -1.09 -11.38 -8.40
CA GLU A 23 -1.60 -11.40 -9.78
C GLU A 23 -0.50 -11.07 -10.79
N ALA A 24 0.43 -10.17 -10.49
CA ALA A 24 1.52 -9.85 -11.40
C ALA A 24 2.42 -11.05 -11.71
N ASP A 25 2.67 -11.91 -10.72
CA ASP A 25 3.52 -13.11 -10.85
C ASP A 25 2.95 -14.15 -11.83
N GLY A 26 1.61 -14.21 -11.97
CA GLY A 26 0.93 -15.17 -12.84
C GLY A 26 0.56 -14.65 -14.24
N ASN A 27 1.00 -13.45 -14.63
CA ASN A 27 0.53 -12.77 -15.83
C ASN A 27 1.64 -12.41 -16.83
N ASP A 28 1.26 -12.22 -18.09
CA ASP A 28 2.18 -11.73 -19.13
C ASP A 28 2.78 -10.37 -18.79
N ALA A 29 3.97 -10.08 -19.33
CA ALA A 29 4.79 -8.93 -18.94
C ALA A 29 4.06 -7.56 -18.98
N GLY A 30 3.12 -7.36 -19.91
CA GLY A 30 2.32 -6.13 -19.98
C GLY A 30 1.36 -5.99 -18.80
N THR A 31 0.60 -7.04 -18.53
CA THR A 31 -0.35 -7.12 -17.41
C THR A 31 0.39 -7.08 -16.07
N ALA A 32 1.50 -7.82 -15.95
CA ALA A 32 2.35 -7.80 -14.76
C ALA A 32 2.83 -6.39 -14.40
N ARG A 33 3.34 -5.62 -15.38
CA ARG A 33 3.75 -4.22 -15.16
C ARG A 33 2.61 -3.34 -14.67
N ALA A 34 1.42 -3.48 -15.26
CA ALA A 34 0.25 -2.72 -14.82
C ALA A 34 -0.14 -3.07 -13.36
N ARG A 35 -0.08 -4.36 -13.00
CA ARG A 35 -0.35 -4.83 -11.64
C ARG A 35 0.66 -4.33 -10.62
N PHE A 36 1.96 -4.34 -10.94
CA PHE A 36 2.97 -3.72 -10.08
C PHE A 36 2.75 -2.20 -9.93
N GLY A 37 2.31 -1.52 -10.98
CA GLY A 37 1.89 -0.12 -10.91
C GLY A 37 0.73 0.10 -9.91
N SER A 38 -0.31 -0.74 -9.98
CA SER A 38 -1.43 -0.73 -9.04
C SER A 38 -0.98 -1.05 -7.61
N ALA A 39 -0.08 -2.01 -7.41
CA ALA A 39 0.46 -2.37 -6.10
C ALA A 39 1.19 -1.18 -5.45
N CYS A 40 2.06 -0.45 -6.17
CA CYS A 40 2.69 0.76 -5.62
C CYS A 40 1.65 1.88 -5.37
N GLY A 41 0.63 2.02 -6.22
CA GLY A 41 -0.49 2.92 -5.96
C GLY A 41 -1.18 2.62 -4.63
N SER A 42 -1.60 1.38 -4.41
CA SER A 42 -2.24 0.97 -3.16
C SER A 42 -1.30 1.08 -1.95
N ALA A 43 0.01 0.81 -2.11
CA ALA A 43 0.96 1.00 -1.01
C ALA A 43 1.05 2.47 -0.57
N LYS A 44 1.04 3.41 -1.52
CA LYS A 44 0.97 4.85 -1.23
C LYS A 44 -0.32 5.24 -0.51
N GLU A 45 -1.46 4.65 -0.91
CA GLU A 45 -2.74 4.87 -0.23
C GLU A 45 -2.71 4.40 1.22
N VAL A 46 -2.12 3.21 1.49
CA VAL A 46 -1.94 2.72 2.87
C VAL A 46 -1.10 3.69 3.68
N ARG A 47 0.04 4.15 3.16
CA ARG A 47 0.92 5.11 3.85
C ARG A 47 0.20 6.43 4.15
N ALA A 48 -0.53 6.98 3.17
CA ALA A 48 -1.31 8.19 3.36
C ALA A 48 -2.41 8.02 4.41
N GLY A 49 -3.13 6.89 4.40
CA GLY A 49 -4.15 6.57 5.40
C GLY A 49 -3.57 6.43 6.81
N LEU A 50 -2.38 5.81 6.93
CA LEU A 50 -1.66 5.75 8.19
C LEU A 50 -1.23 7.14 8.69
N GLN A 51 -0.65 7.97 7.82
CA GLN A 51 -0.30 9.36 8.17
C GLN A 51 -1.53 10.16 8.64
N LEU A 52 -2.68 9.99 7.97
CA LEU A 52 -3.93 10.63 8.39
C LEU A 52 -4.40 10.14 9.77
N GLY A 53 -4.28 8.84 10.05
CA GLY A 53 -4.61 8.30 11.36
C GLY A 53 -3.67 8.78 12.49
N VAL A 54 -2.39 9.05 12.18
CA VAL A 54 -1.49 9.75 13.12
C VAL A 54 -1.96 11.18 13.35
N ALA A 55 -2.31 11.92 12.28
CA ALA A 55 -2.77 13.30 12.39
C ALA A 55 -4.07 13.42 13.20
N TYR A 56 -4.96 12.44 13.11
CA TYR A 56 -6.17 12.34 13.94
C TYR A 56 -5.91 11.85 15.38
N GLY A 57 -4.68 11.44 15.70
CA GLY A 57 -4.32 10.94 17.03
C GLY A 57 -4.81 9.51 17.32
N TYR A 58 -5.19 8.74 16.30
CA TYR A 58 -5.65 7.35 16.48
C TYR A 58 -4.51 6.39 16.84
N PHE A 59 -3.28 6.72 16.46
CA PHE A 59 -2.06 5.99 16.81
C PHE A 59 -0.85 6.91 16.74
N SER A 60 0.22 6.58 17.47
CA SER A 60 1.46 7.36 17.45
C SER A 60 2.26 7.09 16.16
N SER A 61 3.05 8.07 15.73
CA SER A 61 4.01 7.92 14.63
C SER A 61 4.96 6.73 14.86
N ALA A 62 5.43 6.55 16.09
CA ALA A 62 6.29 5.42 16.47
C ALA A 62 5.66 4.05 16.19
N LYS A 63 4.33 3.90 16.35
CA LYS A 63 3.64 2.63 16.04
C LYS A 63 3.55 2.36 14.53
N VAL A 64 3.62 3.40 13.71
CA VAL A 64 3.44 3.32 12.25
C VAL A 64 4.77 3.18 11.54
N GLN A 65 5.85 3.69 12.12
CA GLN A 65 7.14 3.85 11.46
C GLN A 65 7.66 2.57 10.78
N ALA A 66 7.61 1.42 11.45
CA ALA A 66 8.05 0.15 10.88
C ALA A 66 7.18 -0.28 9.68
N VAL A 67 5.88 -0.04 9.76
CA VAL A 67 4.93 -0.34 8.67
C VAL A 67 5.14 0.61 7.49
N ASP A 68 5.36 1.91 7.76
CA ASP A 68 5.64 2.90 6.71
C ASP A 68 6.92 2.57 5.94
N ALA A 69 7.99 2.21 6.66
CA ALA A 69 9.27 1.79 6.05
C ALA A 69 9.09 0.55 5.16
N THR A 70 8.38 -0.46 5.65
CA THR A 70 8.10 -1.68 4.88
C THR A 70 7.28 -1.36 3.62
N LEU A 71 6.28 -0.49 3.72
CA LEU A 71 5.47 -0.06 2.58
C LEU A 71 6.25 0.80 1.57
N ASP A 72 7.20 1.60 2.04
CA ASP A 72 8.10 2.36 1.18
C ASP A 72 8.95 1.42 0.31
N GLU A 73 9.55 0.40 0.92
CA GLU A 73 10.28 -0.65 0.22
C GLU A 73 9.40 -1.39 -0.80
N VAL A 74 8.19 -1.80 -0.41
CA VAL A 74 7.24 -2.46 -1.31
C VAL A 74 6.87 -1.56 -2.48
N CYS A 75 6.68 -0.26 -2.26
CA CYS A 75 6.39 0.66 -3.36
C CYS A 75 7.60 0.83 -4.26
N ALA A 76 8.82 0.95 -3.71
CA ALA A 76 10.04 1.07 -4.50
C ALA A 76 10.25 -0.16 -5.41
N MET A 77 10.09 -1.37 -4.86
CA MET A 77 10.16 -2.61 -5.63
C MET A 77 9.07 -2.68 -6.71
N SER A 78 7.81 -2.41 -6.33
CA SER A 78 6.67 -2.46 -7.25
C SER A 78 6.79 -1.39 -8.35
N TRP A 79 7.29 -0.19 -8.02
CA TRP A 79 7.52 0.87 -9.00
C TRP A 79 8.56 0.44 -10.03
N ARG A 80 9.71 -0.09 -9.59
CA ARG A 80 10.75 -0.61 -10.48
C ARG A 80 10.23 -1.73 -11.38
N LEU A 81 9.44 -2.66 -10.84
CA LEU A 81 8.86 -3.77 -11.60
C LEU A 81 7.76 -3.31 -12.58
N SER A 82 7.16 -2.15 -12.34
CA SER A 82 6.18 -1.56 -13.27
C SER A 82 6.81 -1.03 -14.57
N GLY A 83 8.14 -0.90 -14.62
CA GLY A 83 8.87 -0.40 -15.80
C GLY A 83 8.75 1.12 -15.99
N ARG A 84 8.50 1.87 -14.91
CA ARG A 84 8.57 3.34 -14.84
C ARG A 84 9.83 3.75 -14.10
#